data_AF-A0A427XVN0-F1
#
_entry.id   AF-A0A427XVN0-F1
#
_cell.length_a   1.000
_cell.length_b   1.000
_cell.length_c   1.000
_cell.angle_alpha   90.00
_cell.angle_beta   90.00
_cell.angle_gamma   90.00
#
_symmetry.space_group_name_H-M   'P 1'
#
loop_
_entity.id
_entity.type
_entity.pdbx_description
1 polymer ?
#
loop_
_entity_poly.entity_id
_entity_poly.type
_entity_poly.pdbx_seq_one_letter_code
_entity_poly.pdbx_strand_id
1 'polypeptide(L)'
;MDRPGLYREDLEVVRPKGTIVTFGQASGPVSPFAPLKLSPKALKVARPNLGPFIAEPEDFARYATEILDIISKGGLKFEIYKVYCFTVEGVA
;
A
#
# COMPACT_ATOMS: atom_id res chain seq x y z
N MET A 1 -9.89 -13.61 -21.38
CA MET A 1 -10.90 -12.58 -21.10
C MET A 1 -10.41 -11.78 -19.91
N ASP A 2 -9.87 -10.59 -20.18
CA ASP A 2 -9.24 -9.70 -19.19
C ASP A 2 -10.32 -9.12 -18.28
N ARG A 3 -10.39 -9.53 -17.00
CA ARG A 3 -11.36 -8.94 -16.06
C ARG A 3 -10.96 -7.49 -15.82
N PRO A 4 -11.91 -6.54 -15.75
CA PRO A 4 -11.59 -5.16 -15.39
C PRO A 4 -11.03 -5.15 -13.96
N GLY A 5 -9.72 -5.02 -13.86
CA GLY A 5 -9.02 -4.82 -12.60
C GLY A 5 -8.95 -3.34 -12.27
N LEU A 6 -9.08 -3.03 -10.98
CA LEU A 6 -9.01 -1.70 -10.34
C LEU A 6 -7.93 -0.77 -10.92
N TYR A 7 -6.77 -1.33 -11.32
CA TYR A 7 -5.67 -0.59 -11.92
C TYR A 7 -6.05 0.21 -13.19
N ARG A 8 -7.01 -0.26 -13.99
CA ARG A 8 -7.42 0.47 -15.20
C ARG A 8 -8.14 1.76 -14.85
N GLU A 9 -8.99 1.72 -13.83
CA GLU A 9 -9.71 2.89 -13.34
C GLU A 9 -8.72 3.90 -12.73
N ASP A 10 -7.68 3.43 -12.04
CA ASP A 10 -6.60 4.29 -11.53
C ASP A 10 -5.93 5.13 -12.64
N LEU A 11 -5.71 4.56 -13.83
CA LEU A 11 -5.16 5.29 -14.99
C LEU A 11 -6.10 6.39 -15.50
N GLU A 12 -7.41 6.19 -15.37
CA GLU A 12 -8.44 7.13 -15.82
C GLU A 12 -8.66 8.27 -14.83
N VAL A 13 -8.64 7.99 -13.51
CA VAL A 13 -8.90 9.01 -12.47
C VAL A 13 -7.67 9.79 -12.05
N VAL A 14 -6.46 9.23 -12.21
CA VAL A 14 -5.24 9.93 -11.81
C VAL A 14 -5.04 11.21 -12.63
N ARG A 15 -4.64 12.29 -11.95
CA ARG A 15 -4.33 13.57 -12.57
C ARG A 15 -3.11 13.47 -13.50
N PRO A 16 -2.97 14.35 -14.51
CA PRO A 16 -1.74 14.47 -15.28
C PRO A 16 -0.51 14.64 -14.38
N LYS A 17 0.58 13.95 -14.74
CA LYS A 17 1.87 13.88 -14.03
C LYS A 17 1.79 13.20 -12.65
N GLY A 18 0.70 12.49 -12.37
CA GLY A 18 0.48 11.79 -11.11
C GLY A 18 1.26 10.47 -10.98
N THR A 19 1.24 9.92 -9.77
CA THR A 19 1.85 8.64 -9.41
C THR A 19 0.76 7.68 -8.96
N ILE A 20 0.68 6.50 -9.56
CA ILE A 20 -0.14 5.39 -9.09
C ILE A 20 0.73 4.50 -8.20
N VAL A 21 0.30 4.26 -6.96
CA VAL A 21 1.02 3.44 -5.99
C VAL A 21 0.23 2.17 -5.71
N THR A 22 0.72 1.05 -6.22
CA THR A 22 0.11 -0.25 -5.95
C THR A 22 0.90 -0.94 -4.84
N PHE A 23 0.35 -1.22 -3.67
CA PHE A 23 1.09 -1.89 -2.58
C PHE A 23 0.48 -3.23 -2.14
N GLY A 24 -0.82 -3.45 -2.38
CA GLY A 24 -1.54 -4.69 -2.07
C GLY A 24 -2.02 -5.42 -3.33
N GLN A 25 -2.78 -6.50 -3.13
CA GLN A 25 -3.43 -7.29 -4.20
C GLN A 25 -4.72 -7.97 -3.71
N ALA A 26 -5.50 -7.30 -2.86
CA ALA A 26 -6.71 -7.86 -2.23
C ALA A 26 -7.75 -8.35 -3.26
N SER A 27 -7.91 -7.63 -4.36
CA SER A 27 -8.81 -7.97 -5.46
C SER A 27 -8.20 -8.92 -6.50
N GLY A 28 -7.00 -9.46 -6.22
CA GLY A 28 -6.20 -10.27 -7.15
C GLY A 28 -4.97 -9.53 -7.69
N PRO A 29 -4.07 -10.25 -8.39
CA PRO A 29 -2.86 -9.68 -8.95
C PRO A 29 -3.17 -8.69 -10.07
N VAL A 30 -2.34 -7.63 -10.18
CA VAL A 30 -2.43 -6.67 -11.28
C VAL A 30 -1.93 -7.34 -12.57
N SER A 31 -2.77 -7.35 -13.62
CA SER A 31 -2.38 -7.87 -14.94
C SER A 31 -1.22 -7.08 -15.55
N PRO A 32 -0.34 -7.71 -16.35
CA PRO A 32 0.68 -7.01 -17.11
C PRO A 32 0.09 -5.90 -18.00
N PHE A 33 0.78 -4.78 -18.13
CA PHE A 33 0.35 -3.68 -18.99
C PHE A 33 1.53 -3.08 -19.76
N ALA A 34 1.25 -2.52 -20.94
CA ALA A 34 2.25 -1.84 -21.75
C ALA A 34 2.59 -0.46 -21.13
N PRO A 35 3.88 -0.15 -20.86
CA PRO A 35 4.28 1.15 -20.30
C PRO A 35 3.81 2.38 -21.09
N LEU A 36 3.59 2.22 -22.41
CA LEU A 36 3.05 3.27 -23.28
C LEU A 36 1.68 3.79 -22.81
N LYS A 37 0.92 3.01 -22.04
CA LYS A 37 -0.34 3.45 -21.41
C LYS A 37 -0.16 4.60 -20.41
N LEU A 38 1.06 4.84 -19.91
CA LEU A 38 1.36 5.92 -18.98
C LEU A 38 1.59 7.27 -19.67
N SER A 39 1.96 7.25 -20.95
CA SER A 39 2.36 8.42 -21.72
C SER A 39 1.28 9.51 -21.84
N PRO A 40 -0.02 9.21 -22.05
CA PRO A 40 -1.05 10.24 -22.27
C PRO A 40 -1.15 11.28 -21.15
N LYS A 41 -0.81 10.88 -19.93
CA LYS A 41 -0.84 11.75 -18.74
C LYS A 41 0.53 11.89 -18.08
N ALA A 42 1.63 11.46 -18.71
CA ALA A 42 2.97 11.46 -18.13
C ALA A 42 3.02 10.82 -16.72
N LEU A 43 2.41 9.64 -16.58
CA LEU A 43 2.22 8.98 -15.29
C LEU A 43 3.47 8.21 -14.81
N LYS A 44 3.54 8.02 -13.50
CA LYS A 44 4.50 7.14 -12.83
C LYS A 44 3.74 6.01 -12.13
N VAL A 45 4.34 4.83 -12.05
CA VAL A 45 3.80 3.71 -11.29
C VAL A 45 4.86 3.21 -10.32
N ALA A 46 4.48 2.98 -9.06
CA ALA A 46 5.34 2.40 -8.04
C ALA A 46 4.70 1.14 -7.43
N ARG A 47 5.53 0.14 -7.13
CA ARG A 47 5.17 -1.09 -6.42
C ARG A 47 5.97 -1.22 -5.11
N PRO A 48 5.69 -0.41 -4.09
CA PRO A 48 6.36 -0.52 -2.80
C PRO A 48 5.90 -1.76 -2.02
N ASN A 49 6.76 -2.23 -1.12
CA ASN A 49 6.41 -3.07 0.01
C ASN A 49 7.16 -2.55 1.25
N LEU A 50 6.73 -2.90 2.46
CA LEU A 50 7.28 -2.32 3.69
C LEU A 50 8.77 -2.64 3.89
N GLY A 51 9.20 -3.89 3.61
CA GLY A 51 10.52 -4.39 3.96
C GLY A 51 11.68 -3.47 3.54
N PRO A 52 11.79 -3.07 2.25
CA PRO A 52 12.82 -2.14 1.79
C PRO A 52 12.81 -0.76 2.46
N PHE A 53 11.69 -0.30 3.02
CA PHE A 53 11.66 0.98 3.75
C PHE A 53 12.19 0.86 5.18
N ILE A 54 12.22 -0.33 5.75
CA ILE A 54 12.63 -0.58 7.15
C ILE A 54 13.77 -1.60 7.24
N ALA A 55 14.56 -1.73 6.18
CA ALA A 55 15.64 -2.71 6.10
C ALA A 55 16.77 -2.36 7.06
N GLU A 56 17.10 -1.07 7.17
CA GLU A 56 18.11 -0.58 8.09
C GLU A 56 17.51 -0.27 9.47
N PRO A 57 18.18 -0.63 10.58
CA PRO A 57 17.71 -0.35 11.94
C PRO A 57 17.38 1.13 12.18
N GLU A 58 18.17 2.04 11.60
CA GLU A 58 17.98 3.48 11.71
C GLU A 58 16.70 3.93 11.00
N ASP A 59 16.39 3.35 9.84
CA ASP A 59 15.17 3.65 9.10
C ASP A 59 13.93 3.14 9.86
N PHE A 60 14.00 1.91 10.39
CA PHE A 60 12.95 1.38 11.25
C PHE A 60 12.72 2.27 12.47
N ALA A 61 13.78 2.62 13.20
CA ALA A 61 13.70 3.45 14.39
C ALA A 61 13.11 4.82 14.09
N ARG A 62 13.49 5.43 12.96
CA ARG A 62 12.93 6.71 12.49
C ARG A 62 11.42 6.60 12.28
N TYR A 63 10.96 5.68 11.44
CA TYR A 63 9.53 5.56 11.13
C TYR A 63 8.69 5.13 12.34
N ALA A 64 9.23 4.26 13.19
CA ALA A 64 8.58 3.86 14.44
C ALA A 64 8.42 5.04 15.41
N THR A 65 9.45 5.88 15.54
CA THR A 65 9.39 7.09 16.38
C THR A 65 8.35 8.07 15.83
N GLU A 66 8.37 8.33 14.52
CA GLU A 66 7.42 9.25 13.89
C GLU A 66 5.96 8.82 14.10
N ILE A 67 5.63 7.55 13.91
CA ILE A 67 4.26 7.08 14.08
C ILE A 67 3.83 7.13 15.56
N LEU A 68 4.70 6.79 16.50
CA LEU A 68 4.42 6.87 17.94
C LEU A 68 4.22 8.32 18.40
N ASP A 69 4.98 9.26 17.84
CA ASP A 69 4.80 10.69 18.08
C ASP A 69 3.46 11.21 17.56
N ILE A 70 3.00 10.75 16.40
CA ILE A 70 1.68 11.11 15.88
C ILE A 70 0.58 10.55 16.79
N ILE A 71 0.73 9.31 17.27
CA ILE A 71 -0.21 8.66 18.19
C ILE A 71 -0.28 9.41 19.53
N SER A 72 0.86 9.74 20.12
CA SER A 72 0.92 10.42 21.43
C SER A 72 0.31 11.82 21.40
N LYS A 73 0.40 12.51 20.25
CA LYS A 73 -0.22 13.82 20.00
C LYS A 73 -1.72 13.73 19.68
N GLY A 74 -2.32 12.54 19.66
CA GLY A 74 -3.72 12.33 19.32
C GLY A 74 -4.03 12.54 17.84
N GLY A 75 -3.02 12.49 16.96
CA GLY A 75 -3.17 12.73 15.52
C GLY A 75 -3.81 11.58 14.74
N LEU A 76 -4.05 10.43 15.39
CA LEU A 76 -4.63 9.24 14.77
C LEU A 76 -5.73 8.65 15.65
N LYS A 77 -6.86 8.31 15.03
CA LYS A 77 -7.95 7.54 15.64
C LYS A 77 -7.90 6.11 15.11
N PHE A 78 -7.82 5.13 16.00
CA PHE A 78 -7.84 3.71 15.64
C PHE A 78 -9.24 3.14 15.82
N GLU A 79 -9.76 2.50 14.77
CA GLU A 79 -11.02 1.76 14.81
C GLU A 79 -10.74 0.27 15.00
N ILE A 80 -11.07 -0.25 16.19
CA ILE A 80 -10.91 -1.68 16.51
C ILE A 80 -12.23 -2.38 16.15
N TYR A 81 -12.29 -3.01 14.98
CA TYR A 81 -13.51 -3.69 14.53
C TYR A 81 -13.87 -4.91 15.40
N LYS A 82 -12.90 -5.76 15.73
CA LYS A 82 -13.11 -6.98 16.52
C LYS A 82 -11.80 -7.49 17.13
N VAL A 83 -11.89 -8.04 18.33
CA VAL A 83 -10.80 -8.74 19.02
C VAL A 83 -11.10 -10.24 19.00
N TYR A 84 -10.17 -11.03 18.51
CA TYR A 84 -10.25 -12.50 18.51
C TYR A 84 -9.26 -13.04 19.54
N CYS A 85 -9.71 -13.95 20.42
CA CYS A 85 -8.83 -14.56 21.40
C CYS A 85 -7.84 -15.49 20.69
N PHE A 86 -6.56 -15.37 21.05
CA PHE A 86 -5.54 -16.31 20.62
C PHE A 86 -5.55 -17.54 21.54
N THR A 87 -5.55 -18.75 20.96
CA THR A 87 -5.38 -20.01 21.68
C THR A 87 -4.21 -20.78 21.09
N VAL A 88 -3.48 -21.51 21.94
CA VAL A 88 -2.37 -22.37 21.51
C VAL A 88 -2.83 -23.75 21.04
N GLU A 89 -4.12 -24.07 21.20
CA GLU A 89 -4.72 -25.31 20.73
C GLU A 89 -4.65 -25.39 19.19
N GLY A 90 -3.96 -26.40 18.67
CA GLY A 90 -3.80 -26.61 17.22
C GLY A 90 -2.59 -25.90 16.59
N VAL A 91 -1.75 -25.24 17.39
CA VAL A 91 -0.42 -24.80 16.94
C VAL A 91 0.52 -26.01 17.00
N ALA A 92 0.83 -26.58 15.84
CA ALA A 92 1.81 -27.68 15.68
C ALA A 92 3.25 -27.17 15.68
#